data_AF-A0A4R4XQ26-F1
#
_entry.id   AF-A0A4R4XQ26-F1
#
_cell.length_a   1.000
_cell.length_b   1.000
_cell.length_c   1.000
_cell.angle_alpha   90.00
_cell.angle_beta   90.00
_cell.angle_gamma   90.00
#
_symmetry.space_group_name_H-M   'P 1'
#
loop_
_entity.id
_entity.type
_entity.pdbx_description
1 polymer ?
#
loop_
_entity_poly.entity_id
_entity_poly.type
_entity_poly.pdbx_seq_one_letter_code
_entity_poly.pdbx_strand_id
1 'polypeptide(L)'
;MARRGERGGRTGPRPRLPADARLDGRDRHRRLRDRRRRGGPVSIVALNRLARELEHTPGLLARYLESPETVLDGYRLTGPERRAVTGKDASWLLDAGMNPVALRNLMVVLGVAHQDMYPAPKDGT
;
A
#
# COMPACT_ATOMS: atom_id res chain seq x y z
N MET A 1 52.10 30.43 -24.64
CA MET A 1 50.88 31.00 -24.03
C MET A 1 49.84 29.90 -23.89
N ALA A 2 49.32 29.68 -22.68
CA ALA A 2 48.38 28.62 -22.34
C ALA A 2 46.91 29.07 -22.51
N ARG A 3 46.05 28.18 -23.05
CA ARG A 3 44.58 28.19 -22.92
C ARG A 3 44.17 26.70 -22.86
N ARG A 4 43.81 26.10 -21.72
CA ARG A 4 42.60 26.27 -20.88
C ARG A 4 41.35 26.19 -21.77
N GLY A 5 40.46 25.21 -21.70
CA GLY A 5 40.32 24.02 -20.88
C GLY A 5 38.99 23.38 -21.32
N GLU A 6 38.94 22.06 -21.33
CA GLU A 6 37.77 21.26 -21.70
C GLU A 6 36.58 21.54 -20.77
N ARG A 7 35.37 21.54 -21.34
CA ARG A 7 34.15 21.25 -20.57
C ARG A 7 33.15 20.56 -21.48
N GLY A 8 33.07 19.23 -21.32
CA GLY A 8 32.10 18.38 -21.99
C GLY A 8 30.68 18.71 -21.53
N GLY A 9 29.83 19.03 -22.49
CA GLY A 9 28.38 19.13 -22.33
C GLY A 9 27.71 18.17 -23.30
N ARG A 10 27.66 16.88 -22.95
CA ARG A 10 26.81 15.91 -23.67
C ARG A 10 25.37 16.02 -23.16
N THR A 11 24.62 17.00 -23.66
CA THR A 11 23.15 16.96 -23.63
C THR A 11 22.66 16.24 -24.87
N GLY A 12 22.57 14.91 -24.78
CA GLY A 12 21.82 14.12 -25.75
C GLY A 12 20.32 14.38 -25.60
N PRO A 13 19.53 14.40 -26.69
CA PRO A 13 18.09 14.58 -26.60
C PRO A 13 17.45 13.36 -25.94
N ARG A 14 16.70 13.57 -24.86
CA ARG A 14 15.83 12.54 -24.27
C ARG A 14 14.84 12.06 -25.34
N PRO A 15 14.66 10.75 -25.55
CA PRO A 15 13.64 10.27 -26.48
C PRO A 15 12.26 10.70 -25.99
N ARG A 16 11.50 11.38 -26.86
CA ARG A 16 10.10 11.70 -26.61
C ARG A 16 9.32 10.39 -26.65
N LEU A 17 8.73 10.02 -25.52
CA LEU A 17 7.82 8.88 -25.44
C LEU A 17 6.61 9.10 -26.38
N PRO A 18 6.12 8.05 -27.07
CA PRO A 18 4.94 8.12 -27.93
C PRO A 18 3.68 8.54 -27.14
N ALA A 19 2.76 9.26 -27.79
CA ALA A 19 1.55 9.84 -27.18
C ALA A 19 0.59 8.78 -26.62
N ASP A 20 0.72 7.57 -27.10
CA ASP A 20 0.00 6.33 -26.83
C ASP A 20 0.56 5.55 -25.62
N ALA A 21 1.75 5.90 -25.11
CA ALA A 21 2.25 5.42 -23.81
C ALA A 21 1.51 6.06 -22.61
N ARG A 22 0.54 6.94 -22.86
CA ARG A 22 -0.44 7.41 -21.87
C ARG A 22 -1.57 6.40 -21.74
N LEU A 23 -1.23 5.16 -21.41
CA LEU A 23 -2.21 4.14 -21.06
C LEU A 23 -2.85 4.50 -19.70
N ASP A 24 -3.89 5.31 -19.82
CA ASP A 24 -5.16 5.23 -19.12
C ASP A 24 -5.15 5.08 -17.58
N GLY A 25 -4.78 6.16 -16.90
CA GLY A 25 -5.07 6.32 -15.47
C GLY A 25 -6.57 6.37 -15.16
N ARG A 26 -7.45 6.63 -16.15
CA ARG A 26 -8.89 6.76 -15.92
C ARG A 26 -9.57 5.41 -15.77
N ASP A 27 -9.04 4.38 -16.42
CA ASP A 27 -9.55 3.00 -16.32
C ASP A 27 -9.28 2.35 -14.95
N ARG A 28 -8.14 2.69 -14.30
CA ARG A 28 -7.90 2.29 -12.89
C ARG A 28 -8.94 2.90 -11.96
N HIS A 29 -9.22 4.20 -12.10
CA HIS A 29 -10.23 4.87 -11.28
C HIS A 29 -11.65 4.35 -11.49
N ARG A 30 -11.98 3.88 -12.70
CA ARG A 30 -13.30 3.30 -12.99
C ARG A 30 -13.48 1.95 -12.29
N ARG A 31 -12.47 1.07 -12.29
CA ARG A 31 -12.50 -0.21 -11.55
C ARG A 31 -12.53 -0.04 -10.03
N LEU A 32 -11.93 1.04 -9.50
CA LEU A 32 -11.99 1.40 -8.08
C LEU A 32 -13.39 1.86 -7.62
N ARG A 33 -14.18 2.49 -8.51
CA ARG A 33 -15.55 2.92 -8.19
C ARG A 33 -16.56 1.77 -8.15
N ASP A 34 -16.38 0.76 -8.99
CA ASP A 34 -17.29 -0.41 -9.02
C ASP A 34 -17.08 -1.37 -7.83
N ARG A 35 -15.87 -1.42 -7.25
CA ARG A 35 -15.62 -2.18 -6.01
C ARG A 35 -16.17 -1.49 -4.75
N ARG A 36 -16.18 -0.15 -4.70
CA ARG A 36 -16.77 0.65 -3.60
C ARG A 36 -18.29 0.54 -3.48
N ARG A 37 -19.00 -0.04 -4.46
CA ARG A 37 -20.47 -0.19 -4.41
C ARG A 37 -20.98 -1.36 -3.56
N ARG A 38 -20.12 -2.28 -3.11
CA ARG A 38 -20.54 -3.50 -2.37
C ARG A 38 -20.21 -3.51 -0.87
N GLY A 39 -19.55 -2.48 -0.36
CA GLY A 39 -19.24 -2.29 1.05
C GLY A 39 -19.03 -0.80 1.28
N GLY A 40 -19.56 -0.26 2.37
CA GLY A 40 -19.54 1.17 2.67
C GLY A 40 -18.14 1.82 2.65
N PRO A 41 -18.05 3.14 2.86
CA PRO A 41 -16.77 3.84 2.87
C PRO A 41 -15.80 3.19 3.86
N VAL A 42 -14.56 2.97 3.41
CA VAL A 42 -13.52 2.31 4.21
C VAL A 42 -13.20 3.10 5.47
N SER A 43 -13.06 2.41 6.60
CA SER A 43 -12.74 3.02 7.90
C SER A 43 -11.23 3.21 8.08
N ILE A 44 -10.64 4.16 7.35
CA ILE A 44 -9.19 4.46 7.39
C ILE A 44 -8.71 4.75 8.82
N VAL A 45 -9.53 5.46 9.61
CA VAL A 45 -9.22 5.76 11.02
C VAL A 45 -9.12 4.50 11.86
N ALA A 46 -10.04 3.54 11.70
CA ALA A 46 -10.01 2.29 12.45
C ALA A 46 -8.82 1.40 12.04
N LEU A 47 -8.49 1.32 10.75
CA LEU A 47 -7.33 0.57 10.25
C LEU A 47 -6.00 1.14 10.79
N ASN A 48 -5.81 2.45 10.73
CA ASN A 48 -4.59 3.08 11.26
C ASN A 48 -4.50 2.94 12.78
N ARG A 49 -5.63 3.02 13.49
CA ARG A 49 -5.70 2.79 14.94
C ARG A 49 -5.32 1.36 15.29
N LEU A 50 -5.88 0.37 14.59
CA LEU A 50 -5.56 -1.04 14.78
C LEU A 50 -4.06 -1.29 14.62
N ALA A 51 -3.44 -0.79 13.54
CA ALA A 51 -2.00 -0.93 13.30
C ALA A 51 -1.17 -0.39 14.47
N ARG A 52 -1.48 0.83 14.92
CA ARG A 52 -0.82 1.47 16.06
C ARG A 52 -1.02 0.66 17.34
N GLU A 53 -2.23 0.19 17.63
CA GLU A 53 -2.51 -0.53 18.87
C GLU A 53 -1.86 -1.92 18.89
N LEU A 54 -1.85 -2.65 17.77
CA LEU A 54 -1.15 -3.94 17.68
C LEU A 54 0.36 -3.80 17.88
N GLU A 55 0.96 -2.71 17.41
CA GLU A 55 2.39 -2.43 17.56
C GLU A 55 2.76 -2.05 19.01
N HIS A 56 1.90 -1.33 19.72
CA HIS A 56 2.28 -0.68 20.98
C HIS A 56 1.52 -1.13 22.23
N THR A 57 0.42 -1.87 22.10
CA THR A 57 -0.38 -2.31 23.26
C THR A 57 0.13 -3.67 23.74
N PRO A 58 0.65 -3.76 24.98
CA PRO A 58 1.13 -5.03 25.52
C PRO A 58 0.05 -6.12 25.48
N GLY A 59 0.41 -7.30 24.98
CA GLY A 59 -0.48 -8.47 24.92
C GLY A 59 -1.63 -8.38 23.91
N LEU A 60 -1.82 -7.26 23.19
CA LEU A 60 -2.86 -7.19 22.16
C LEU A 60 -2.51 -8.03 20.93
N LEU A 61 -1.25 -8.00 20.48
CA LEU A 61 -0.78 -8.84 19.39
C LEU A 61 -0.97 -10.33 19.70
N ALA A 62 -0.62 -10.78 20.90
CA ALA A 62 -0.79 -12.18 21.31
C ALA A 62 -2.27 -12.60 21.23
N ARG A 63 -3.19 -11.77 21.76
CA ARG A 63 -4.64 -12.01 21.65
C ARG A 63 -5.13 -11.99 20.21
N TYR A 64 -4.60 -11.10 19.38
CA TYR A 64 -4.92 -11.05 17.96
C TYR A 64 -4.48 -12.32 17.24
N LEU A 65 -3.28 -12.83 17.53
CA LEU A 65 -2.77 -14.06 16.92
C LEU A 65 -3.57 -15.30 17.33
N GLU A 66 -4.07 -15.33 18.57
CA GLU A 66 -4.93 -16.41 19.08
C GLU A 66 -6.35 -16.34 18.50
N SER A 67 -6.94 -15.15 18.42
CA SER A 67 -8.33 -14.95 17.98
C SER A 67 -8.50 -13.60 17.27
N PRO A 68 -8.14 -13.52 15.96
CA PRO A 68 -8.18 -12.27 15.21
C PRO A 68 -9.56 -11.62 15.20
N GLU A 69 -10.61 -12.40 14.89
CA GLU A 69 -11.97 -11.86 14.76
C GLU A 69 -12.48 -11.23 16.05
N THR A 70 -12.21 -11.86 17.21
CA THR A 70 -12.57 -11.32 18.53
C THR A 70 -11.91 -9.98 18.81
N VAL A 71 -10.64 -9.81 18.43
CA VAL A 71 -9.95 -8.51 18.57
C VAL A 71 -10.55 -7.50 17.59
N LEU A 72 -10.81 -7.91 16.35
CA LEU A 72 -11.34 -7.05 15.31
C LEU A 72 -12.77 -6.56 15.61
N ASP A 73 -13.55 -7.27 16.43
CA ASP A 73 -14.85 -6.82 16.95
C ASP A 73 -14.80 -5.52 17.73
N GLY A 74 -13.66 -5.21 18.35
CA GLY A 74 -13.42 -3.92 19.01
C GLY A 74 -13.26 -2.74 18.03
N TYR A 75 -13.14 -3.01 16.73
CA TYR A 75 -12.91 -2.01 15.70
C TYR A 75 -14.11 -1.89 14.76
N ARG A 76 -14.42 -0.65 14.39
CA ARG A 76 -15.45 -0.32 13.39
C ARG A 76 -14.92 -0.59 11.98
N LEU A 77 -14.58 -1.85 11.71
CA LEU A 77 -14.11 -2.34 10.43
C LEU A 77 -15.24 -3.04 9.67
N THR A 78 -15.28 -2.80 8.36
CA THR A 78 -16.18 -3.51 7.46
C THR A 78 -15.74 -4.97 7.27
N GLY A 79 -16.65 -5.84 6.83
CA GLY A 79 -16.31 -7.24 6.53
C GLY A 79 -15.12 -7.39 5.55
N PRO A 80 -15.06 -6.63 4.44
CA PRO A 80 -13.88 -6.61 3.56
C PRO A 80 -12.58 -6.21 4.25
N GLU A 81 -12.61 -5.19 5.12
CA GLU A 81 -11.42 -4.73 5.85
C GLU A 81 -10.90 -5.80 6.80
N ARG A 82 -11.80 -6.46 7.54
CA ARG A 82 -11.44 -7.57 8.44
C ARG A 82 -10.75 -8.69 7.69
N ARG A 83 -11.31 -9.12 6.55
CA ARG A 83 -10.71 -10.14 5.69
C ARG A 83 -9.35 -9.72 5.15
N ALA A 84 -9.18 -8.46 4.76
CA ALA A 84 -7.88 -7.97 4.29
C ALA A 84 -6.83 -7.96 5.40
N VAL A 85 -7.22 -7.58 6.63
CA VAL A 85 -6.34 -7.61 7.80
C VAL A 85 -5.97 -9.05 8.21
N THR A 86 -6.95 -9.95 8.33
CA THR A 86 -6.70 -11.34 8.72
C THR A 86 -5.93 -12.12 7.64
N GLY A 87 -6.23 -11.85 6.37
CA GLY A 87 -5.51 -12.39 5.21
C GLY A 87 -4.17 -11.73 4.92
N LYS A 88 -3.79 -10.67 5.65
CA LYS A 88 -2.56 -9.89 5.45
C LYS A 88 -2.43 -9.35 4.00
N ASP A 89 -3.53 -8.92 3.42
CA ASP A 89 -3.61 -8.39 2.05
C ASP A 89 -3.14 -6.93 2.02
N ALA A 90 -1.83 -6.75 1.98
CA ALA A 90 -1.19 -5.44 1.98
C ALA A 90 -1.61 -4.58 0.76
N SER A 91 -1.77 -5.21 -0.41
CA SER A 91 -2.18 -4.52 -1.63
C SER A 91 -3.59 -3.96 -1.49
N TRP A 92 -4.53 -4.76 -0.97
CA TRP A 92 -5.89 -4.29 -0.76
C TRP A 92 -5.96 -3.16 0.26
N LEU A 93 -5.23 -3.27 1.38
CA LEU A 93 -5.19 -2.24 2.42
C LEU A 93 -4.62 -0.92 1.90
N LEU A 94 -3.58 -0.97 1.07
CA LEU A 94 -3.03 0.21 0.41
C LEU A 94 -4.03 0.84 -0.57
N ASP A 95 -4.64 0.03 -1.44
CA ASP A 95 -5.66 0.46 -2.40
C ASP A 95 -6.90 1.06 -1.71
N ALA A 96 -7.22 0.56 -0.52
CA ALA A 96 -8.30 1.04 0.34
C ALA A 96 -7.97 2.40 1.00
N GLY A 97 -6.73 2.87 0.89
CA GLY A 97 -6.29 4.19 1.37
C GLY A 97 -5.61 4.19 2.73
N MET A 98 -5.17 3.03 3.23
CA MET A 98 -4.36 2.97 4.45
C MET A 98 -3.05 3.74 4.26
N ASN A 99 -2.58 4.40 5.32
CA ASN A 99 -1.30 5.11 5.26
C ASN A 99 -0.16 4.09 5.04
N PRO A 100 0.77 4.30 4.07
CA PRO A 100 1.83 3.33 3.77
C PRO A 100 2.75 2.99 4.95
N VAL A 101 3.00 3.95 5.86
CA VAL A 101 3.80 3.72 7.06
C VAL A 101 3.04 2.86 8.07
N ALA A 102 1.76 3.16 8.30
CA ALA A 102 0.91 2.34 9.17
C ALA A 102 0.73 0.93 8.62
N LEU A 103 0.57 0.80 7.30
CA LEU A 103 0.49 -0.48 6.60
C LEU A 103 1.77 -1.28 6.78
N ARG A 104 2.94 -0.68 6.53
CA ARG A 104 4.23 -1.32 6.76
C ARG A 104 4.33 -1.85 8.19
N ASN A 105 4.02 -1.00 9.17
CA ASN A 105 4.12 -1.39 10.57
C ASN A 105 3.17 -2.53 10.91
N LEU A 106 1.92 -2.46 10.46
CA LEU A 106 0.95 -3.55 10.61
C LEU A 106 1.48 -4.85 10.02
N MET A 107 1.95 -4.82 8.78
CA MET A 107 2.43 -6.01 8.09
C MET A 107 3.66 -6.63 8.77
N VAL A 108 4.61 -5.81 9.24
CA VAL A 108 5.77 -6.28 10.01
C VAL A 108 5.31 -6.92 11.33
N VAL A 109 4.41 -6.27 12.07
CA VAL A 109 3.86 -6.77 13.34
C VAL A 109 3.13 -8.10 13.13
N LEU A 110 2.48 -8.30 11.98
CA LEU A 110 1.82 -9.54 11.59
C LEU A 110 2.75 -10.59 10.96
N GLY A 111 4.06 -10.34 10.95
CA GLY A 111 5.09 -11.27 10.48
C GLY A 111 5.26 -11.34 8.96
N VAL A 112 4.77 -10.36 8.21
CA VAL A 112 5.03 -10.22 6.78
C VAL A 112 6.32 -9.44 6.58
N ALA A 113 7.30 -10.02 5.89
CA ALA A 113 8.54 -9.30 5.58
C ALA A 113 8.27 -8.22 4.53
N HIS A 114 9.07 -7.14 4.56
CA HIS A 114 8.84 -5.98 3.68
C HIS A 114 8.85 -6.34 2.19
N GLN A 115 9.73 -7.27 1.79
CA GLN A 115 9.86 -7.74 0.41
C GLN A 115 8.60 -8.48 -0.10
N ASP A 116 7.78 -9.02 0.82
CA ASP A 116 6.59 -9.80 0.49
C ASP A 116 5.31 -8.93 0.48
N MET A 117 5.41 -7.66 0.92
CA MET A 117 4.25 -6.76 1.05
C MET A 117 3.76 -6.23 -0.30
N TYR A 118 4.67 -6.06 -1.26
CA TYR A 118 4.36 -5.49 -2.56
C TYR A 118 4.84 -6.45 -3.63
N PRO A 119 3.99 -6.81 -4.61
CA PRO A 119 4.47 -7.57 -5.76
C PRO A 119 5.58 -6.78 -6.43
N ALA A 120 6.69 -7.45 -6.75
CA ALA A 120 7.75 -6.85 -7.54
C ALA A 120 7.15 -6.20 -8.80
N PRO A 121 7.61 -5.00 -9.21
CA PRO A 121 7.20 -4.44 -10.48
C PRO A 121 7.41 -5.51 -11.54
N LYS A 122 6.35 -5.88 -12.27
CA LYS A 122 6.54 -6.70 -13.46
C LYS A 122 7.37 -5.84 -14.40
N ASP A 123 8.63 -6.20 -14.58
CA ASP A 123 9.46 -5.60 -15.61
C ASP A 123 8.68 -5.69 -16.92
N GLY A 124 8.36 -4.51 -17.46
CA GLY A 124 7.62 -4.38 -18.70
C GLY A 124 8.38 -5.11 -19.80
N THR A 125 7.74 -6.13 -20.36
CA THR A 125 8.13 -6.72 -21.65
C THR A 125 7.37 -6.00 -22.75
#